data_AF-R4K7E3-F1
#
_entry.id   AF-R4K7E3-F1
#
_cell.length_a   1.000
_cell.length_b   1.000
_cell.length_c   1.000
_cell.angle_alpha   90.00
_cell.angle_beta   90.00
_cell.angle_gamma   90.00
#
_symmetry.space_group_name_H-M   'P 1'
#
loop_
_entity.id
_entity.type
_entity.pdbx_description
1 polymer ?
#
loop_
_entity_poly.entity_id
_entity_poly.type
_entity_poly.pdbx_seq_one_letter_code
_entity_poly.pdbx_strand_id
1 'polypeptide(L)'
;MRSLLTQDLFPLTRIVKKMNIKNDIKAIAKDLSGLSDEEKLKVKDSLNIDLMMLFIENIGSAEKEIYKLLSNLSGKTEKEIAEQKLIETIDMLKEIFNDDQFDDFFGVAVKSLH
;
A
#
# COMPACT_ATOMS: atom_id res chain seq x y z
N MET A 1 0.60 13.67 1.92
CA MET A 1 -0.66 13.20 2.55
C MET A 1 -0.53 13.23 4.07
N ARG A 2 -1.63 13.16 4.84
CA ARG A 2 -1.53 12.96 6.31
C ARG A 2 -1.01 11.55 6.63
N SER A 3 -0.41 11.37 7.80
CA SER A 3 0.01 10.05 8.29
C SER A 3 -1.16 9.08 8.43
N LEU A 4 -0.84 7.78 8.39
CA LEU A 4 -1.78 6.69 8.59
C LEU A 4 -2.32 6.68 10.02
N LEU A 5 -3.62 6.44 10.16
CA LEU A 5 -4.32 6.33 11.43
C LEU A 5 -5.10 5.01 11.49
N THR A 6 -5.55 4.60 12.67
CA THR A 6 -6.31 3.35 12.87
C THR A 6 -7.51 3.21 11.93
N GLN A 7 -8.18 4.31 11.57
CA GLN A 7 -9.30 4.30 10.63
C GLN A 7 -8.92 3.83 9.21
N ASP A 8 -7.66 3.99 8.81
CA ASP A 8 -7.18 3.63 7.48
C ASP A 8 -6.94 2.11 7.34
N LEU A 9 -6.90 1.38 8.47
CA LEU A 9 -6.85 -0.08 8.50
C LEU A 9 -8.04 -0.72 7.78
N PHE A 10 -9.22 -0.12 7.87
CA PHE A 10 -10.44 -0.68 7.28
C PHE A 10 -10.45 -0.64 5.74
N PRO A 11 -10.20 0.50 5.06
CA PRO A 11 -10.07 0.49 3.60
C PRO A 11 -8.87 -0.36 3.15
N LEU A 12 -7.72 -0.29 3.83
CA LEU A 12 -6.53 -1.07 3.44
C LEU A 12 -6.77 -2.59 3.50
N THR A 13 -7.38 -3.10 4.57
CA THR A 13 -7.70 -4.54 4.68
C THR A 13 -8.71 -4.99 3.64
N ARG A 14 -9.69 -4.14 3.30
CA ARG A 14 -10.63 -4.42 2.21
C ARG A 14 -9.93 -4.42 0.85
N ILE A 15 -8.97 -3.53 0.62
CA ILE A 15 -8.16 -3.52 -0.60
C ILE A 15 -7.43 -4.84 -0.76
N VAL A 16 -6.64 -5.25 0.25
CA VAL A 16 -5.90 -6.53 0.22
C VAL A 16 -6.85 -7.71 -0.03
N LYS A 17 -8.01 -7.73 0.63
CA LYS A 17 -9.01 -8.78 0.45
C LYS A 17 -9.61 -8.81 -0.95
N LYS A 18 -9.97 -7.66 -1.51
CA LYS A 18 -10.60 -7.56 -2.84
C LYS A 18 -9.63 -7.80 -3.98
N MET A 19 -8.39 -7.34 -3.82
CA MET A 19 -7.31 -7.64 -4.76
C MET A 19 -6.89 -9.10 -4.71
N ASN A 20 -7.20 -9.83 -3.63
CA ASN A 20 -6.84 -11.23 -3.43
C ASN A 20 -5.32 -11.49 -3.44
N ILE A 21 -4.52 -10.50 -3.02
CA ILE A 21 -3.05 -10.51 -3.12
C ILE A 21 -2.34 -11.00 -1.86
N LYS A 22 -3.06 -11.57 -0.88
CA LYS A 22 -2.50 -12.02 0.41
C LYS A 22 -1.33 -12.99 0.21
N ASN A 23 -1.47 -13.94 -0.69
CA ASN A 23 -0.44 -14.96 -0.93
C ASN A 23 0.73 -14.40 -1.74
N ASP A 24 0.46 -13.49 -2.68
CA ASP A 24 1.50 -12.82 -3.47
C ASP A 24 2.40 -11.95 -2.59
N ILE A 25 1.80 -11.18 -1.66
CA ILE A 25 2.55 -10.41 -0.65
C ILE A 25 3.45 -11.32 0.19
N LYS A 26 2.95 -12.49 0.61
CA LYS A 26 3.75 -13.46 1.37
C LYS A 26 4.90 -14.03 0.55
N ALA A 27 4.71 -14.21 -0.76
CA ALA A 27 5.73 -14.76 -1.66
C ALA A 27 6.87 -13.77 -1.92
N ILE A 28 6.58 -12.46 -1.91
CA ILE A 28 7.60 -11.41 -2.11
C ILE A 28 8.26 -10.93 -0.82
N ALA A 29 7.69 -11.24 0.35
CA ALA A 29 8.26 -10.90 1.64
C ALA A 29 9.68 -11.50 1.79
N LYS A 30 10.66 -10.64 2.12
CA LYS A 30 12.06 -11.02 2.29
C LYS A 30 12.41 -11.11 3.77
N ASP A 31 13.24 -12.09 4.13
CA ASP A 31 13.92 -12.06 5.42
C ASP A 31 15.04 -11.02 5.38
N LEU A 32 15.03 -10.12 6.35
CA LEU A 32 16.02 -9.05 6.52
C LEU A 32 17.04 -9.37 7.61
N SER A 33 16.94 -10.55 8.24
CA SER A 33 17.86 -10.98 9.28
C SER A 33 19.28 -11.11 8.74
N GLY A 34 20.26 -10.62 9.51
CA GLY A 34 21.69 -10.71 9.14
C GLY A 34 22.17 -9.72 8.07
N LEU A 35 21.31 -8.90 7.48
CA LEU A 35 21.70 -7.84 6.55
C LEU A 35 22.24 -6.60 7.27
N SER A 36 23.18 -5.89 6.64
CA SER A 36 23.56 -4.53 7.03
C SER A 36 22.43 -3.54 6.77
N ASP A 37 22.51 -2.35 7.37
CA ASP A 37 21.45 -1.35 7.20
C ASP A 37 21.34 -0.81 5.77
N GLU A 38 22.46 -0.70 5.04
CA GLU A 38 22.46 -0.35 3.61
C GLU A 38 21.80 -1.43 2.74
N GLU A 39 22.01 -2.70 3.06
CA GLU A 39 21.39 -3.82 2.35
C GLU A 39 19.89 -3.90 2.64
N LYS A 40 19.48 -3.68 3.89
CA LYS A 40 18.06 -3.61 4.27
C LYS A 40 17.34 -2.52 3.49
N LEU A 41 17.96 -1.34 3.33
CA LEU A 41 17.37 -0.24 2.57
C LEU A 41 17.13 -0.62 1.11
N LYS A 42 18.12 -1.24 0.45
CA LYS A 42 17.97 -1.71 -0.95
C LYS A 42 16.90 -2.78 -1.10
N VAL A 43 16.84 -3.72 -0.16
CA VAL A 43 15.81 -4.77 -0.18
C VAL A 43 14.42 -4.17 0.05
N LYS A 44 14.30 -3.20 0.97
CA LYS A 44 13.05 -2.46 1.21
C LYS A 44 12.59 -1.69 -0.02
N ASP A 45 13.47 -0.95 -0.68
CA ASP A 45 13.14 -0.24 -1.93
C ASP A 45 12.62 -1.20 -3.01
N SER A 46 13.29 -2.34 -3.19
CA SER A 46 12.85 -3.38 -4.13
C SER A 46 11.48 -3.96 -3.74
N LEU A 47 11.25 -4.22 -2.46
CA LEU A 47 9.97 -4.75 -1.97
C LEU A 47 8.82 -3.75 -2.19
N ASN A 48 9.07 -2.46 -1.99
CA ASN A 48 8.08 -1.42 -2.20
C ASN A 48 7.69 -1.30 -3.67
N ILE A 49 8.67 -1.45 -4.58
CA ILE A 49 8.40 -1.52 -6.03
C ILE A 49 7.55 -2.75 -6.36
N ASP A 50 7.89 -3.93 -5.86
CA ASP A 50 7.14 -5.17 -6.11
C ASP A 50 5.71 -5.08 -5.57
N LEU A 51 5.53 -4.52 -4.37
CA LEU A 51 4.22 -4.27 -3.76
C LEU A 51 3.39 -3.27 -4.58
N MET A 52 4.00 -2.18 -5.05
CA MET A 52 3.33 -1.20 -5.88
C MET A 52 2.87 -1.81 -7.22
N MET A 53 3.71 -2.62 -7.85
CA MET A 53 3.36 -3.32 -9.10
C MET A 53 2.20 -4.29 -8.89
N LEU A 54 2.26 -5.12 -7.86
CA LEU A 54 1.20 -6.04 -7.47
C LEU A 54 -0.13 -5.30 -7.19
N PHE A 55 -0.05 -4.14 -6.54
CA PHE A 55 -1.21 -3.28 -6.29
C PHE A 55 -1.80 -2.72 -7.58
N ILE A 56 -0.96 -2.23 -8.50
CA ILE A 56 -1.39 -1.68 -9.80
C ILE A 56 -2.05 -2.77 -10.66
N GLU A 57 -1.48 -3.97 -10.72
CA GLU A 57 -2.04 -5.11 -11.48
C GLU A 57 -3.45 -5.48 -11.04
N ASN A 58 -3.75 -5.31 -9.75
CA ASN A 58 -5.03 -5.67 -9.14
C ASN A 58 -5.91 -4.46 -8.80
N ILE A 59 -5.51 -3.26 -9.23
CA ILE A 59 -6.08 -1.99 -8.75
C ILE A 59 -7.58 -1.87 -9.01
N GLY A 60 -8.05 -2.37 -10.16
CA GLY A 60 -9.46 -2.31 -10.57
C GLY A 60 -10.40 -3.08 -9.63
N SER A 61 -9.91 -4.12 -8.95
CA SER A 61 -10.73 -4.94 -8.04
C SER A 61 -11.16 -4.19 -6.78
N ALA A 62 -10.45 -3.10 -6.43
CA ALA A 62 -10.65 -2.35 -5.19
C ALA A 62 -10.85 -0.83 -5.41
N GLU A 63 -11.29 -0.42 -6.60
CA GLU A 63 -11.42 0.99 -7.01
C GLU A 63 -12.04 1.90 -5.94
N LYS A 64 -13.22 1.53 -5.41
CA LYS A 64 -13.92 2.33 -4.40
C LYS A 64 -13.14 2.46 -3.10
N GLU A 65 -12.52 1.38 -2.63
CA GLU A 65 -11.73 1.39 -1.41
C GLU A 65 -10.45 2.21 -1.57
N ILE A 66 -9.86 2.23 -2.77
CA ILE A 66 -8.70 3.06 -3.08
C ILE A 66 -9.10 4.53 -3.06
N TYR A 67 -10.18 4.92 -3.74
CA TYR A 67 -10.67 6.30 -3.67
C TYR A 67 -10.97 6.71 -2.24
N LYS A 68 -11.55 5.81 -1.44
CA LYS A 68 -11.79 6.06 -0.03
C LYS A 68 -10.50 6.31 0.75
N LEU A 69 -9.50 5.46 0.56
CA LEU A 69 -8.20 5.58 1.22
C LEU A 69 -7.51 6.90 0.84
N LEU A 70 -7.39 7.18 -0.46
CA LEU A 70 -6.73 8.38 -0.96
C LEU A 70 -7.46 9.66 -0.55
N SER A 71 -8.80 9.63 -0.55
CA SER A 71 -9.65 10.71 -0.03
C SER A 71 -9.35 10.97 1.45
N ASN A 72 -9.37 9.93 2.27
CA ASN A 72 -9.11 10.01 3.70
C ASN A 72 -7.72 10.60 4.01
N LEU A 73 -6.71 10.29 3.20
CA LEU A 73 -5.31 10.69 3.41
C LEU A 73 -4.96 12.07 2.84
N SER A 74 -5.64 12.50 1.78
CA SER A 74 -5.35 13.78 1.10
C SER A 74 -6.28 14.92 1.52
N GLY A 75 -7.44 14.60 2.09
CA GLY A 75 -8.51 15.58 2.31
C GLY A 75 -9.32 15.91 1.06
N LYS A 76 -8.99 15.32 -0.10
CA LYS A 76 -9.83 15.35 -1.30
C LYS A 76 -11.06 14.46 -1.10
N THR A 77 -12.13 14.74 -1.83
CA THR A 77 -13.30 13.85 -1.97
C THR A 77 -12.98 12.67 -2.89
N GLU A 78 -13.72 11.56 -2.74
CA GLU A 78 -13.59 10.40 -3.65
C GLU A 78 -13.80 10.78 -5.12
N LYS A 79 -14.70 11.75 -5.40
CA LYS A 79 -14.93 12.29 -6.74
C LYS A 79 -13.71 13.03 -7.29
N GLU A 80 -13.08 13.88 -6.48
CA GLU A 80 -11.85 14.58 -6.87
C GLU A 80 -10.71 13.59 -7.13
N ILE A 81 -10.62 12.48 -6.38
CA ILE A 81 -9.66 11.40 -6.67
C ILE A 81 -9.98 10.69 -7.99
N ALA A 82 -11.25 10.43 -8.29
CA ALA A 82 -11.65 9.77 -9.53
C ALA A 82 -11.42 10.64 -10.79
N GLU A 83 -11.54 11.96 -10.64
CA GLU A 83 -11.43 12.94 -11.74
C GLU A 83 -10.03 13.56 -11.90
N GLN A 84 -9.10 13.28 -10.98
CA GLN A 84 -7.73 13.80 -11.08
C GLN A 84 -6.91 13.13 -12.18
N LYS A 85 -5.79 13.76 -12.55
CA LYS A 85 -4.87 13.17 -13.53
C LYS A 85 -4.31 11.85 -12.99
N LEU A 86 -4.20 10.85 -13.86
CA LEU A 86 -3.62 9.54 -13.50
C LEU A 86 -2.31 9.67 -12.74
N ILE A 87 -1.42 10.57 -13.18
CA ILE A 87 -0.11 10.77 -12.54
C ILE A 87 -0.23 11.22 -11.08
N GLU A 88 -1.25 12.01 -10.73
CA GLU A 88 -1.49 12.41 -9.34
C GLU A 88 -1.87 11.21 -8.48
N THR A 89 -2.70 10.29 -8.99
CA THR A 89 -3.04 9.04 -8.30
C THR A 89 -1.81 8.16 -8.10
N ILE A 90 -0.97 8.03 -9.13
CA ILE A 90 0.27 7.24 -9.05
C ILE A 90 1.24 7.84 -8.03
N ASP A 91 1.40 9.16 -7.98
CA ASP A 91 2.29 9.81 -7.03
C ASP A 91 1.77 9.71 -5.58
N MET A 92 0.46 9.75 -5.38
CA MET A 92 -0.14 9.44 -4.07
C MET A 92 0.16 7.99 -3.65
N LEU A 93 0.00 7.01 -4.55
CA LEU A 93 0.32 5.63 -4.23
C LEU A 93 1.80 5.46 -3.87
N LYS A 94 2.72 6.08 -4.63
CA LYS A 94 4.15 6.08 -4.29
C LYS A 94 4.43 6.67 -2.91
N GLU A 95 3.77 7.78 -2.56
CA GLU A 95 3.92 8.38 -1.24
C GLU A 95 3.50 7.41 -0.12
N ILE A 96 2.43 6.62 -0.33
CA ILE A 96 1.99 5.60 0.62
C ILE A 96 3.01 4.45 0.72
N PHE A 97 3.44 3.87 -0.40
CA PHE A 97 4.38 2.74 -0.39
C PHE A 97 5.78 3.12 0.12
N ASN A 98 6.14 4.40 0.08
CA ASN A 98 7.42 4.89 0.62
C ASN A 98 7.31 5.45 2.05
N ASP A 99 6.12 5.41 2.67
CA ASP A 99 5.93 5.79 4.07
C ASP A 99 6.37 4.65 4.99
N ASP A 100 7.30 4.89 5.90
CA ASP A 100 7.78 3.88 6.86
C ASP A 100 6.64 3.27 7.70
N GLN A 101 5.57 4.02 7.98
CA GLN A 101 4.40 3.52 8.72
C GLN A 101 3.58 2.51 7.91
N PHE A 102 3.67 2.57 6.58
CA PHE A 102 2.96 1.65 5.70
C PHE A 102 3.59 0.25 5.72
N ASP A 103 4.91 0.15 5.89
CA ASP A 103 5.60 -1.13 6.03
C ASP A 103 5.16 -1.86 7.30
N ASP A 104 5.09 -1.13 8.42
CA ASP A 104 4.59 -1.64 9.70
C ASP A 104 3.15 -2.13 9.55
N PHE A 105 2.32 -1.35 8.84
CA PHE A 105 0.94 -1.71 8.56
C PHE A 105 0.82 -3.01 7.76
N PHE A 106 1.53 -3.14 6.64
CA PHE A 106 1.49 -4.34 5.80
C PHE A 106 2.03 -5.55 6.55
N GLY A 107 3.10 -5.36 7.33
CA GLY A 107 3.65 -6.39 8.21
C GLY A 107 2.61 -6.92 9.20
N VAL A 108 1.81 -6.04 9.82
CA VAL A 108 0.74 -6.43 10.75
C VAL A 108 -0.46 -7.04 10.01
N ALA A 109 -0.92 -6.46 8.91
CA ALA A 109 -2.08 -6.92 8.16
C ALA A 109 -1.87 -8.33 7.58
N VAL A 110 -0.69 -8.61 7.03
CA VAL A 110 -0.34 -9.94 6.48
C VAL A 110 -0.28 -11.01 7.58
N LYS A 111 0.20 -10.64 8.78
CA LYS A 111 0.26 -11.54 9.94
C LYS A 111 -1.11 -11.80 10.57
N SER A 112 -2.02 -10.82 10.52
CA SER A 112 -3.33 -10.86 11.20
C SER A 112 -4.44 -11.53 10.37
N LEU A 113 -4.24 -11.69 9.07
CA LEU A 113 -5.13 -12.45 8.21
C LEU A 113 -4.83 -13.94 8.39
N HIS A 114 -5.50 -14.60 9.34
CA HIS A 114 -5.62 -16.07 9.37
C HIS A 114 -6.47 -16.55 8.21
#